data_AF-A0A2I0DB17-F1
#
_entry.id   AF-A0A2I0DB17-F1
#
_cell.length_a   1.000
_cell.length_b   1.000
_cell.length_c   1.000
_cell.angle_alpha   90.00
_cell.angle_beta   90.00
_cell.angle_gamma   90.00
#
_symmetry.space_group_name_H-M   'P 1'
#
loop_
_entity.id
_entity.type
_entity.pdbx_description
1 polymer ?
#
loop_
_entity_poly.entity_id
_entity_poly.type
_entity_poly.pdbx_seq_one_letter_code
_entity_poly.pdbx_strand_id
1 'polypeptide(L)'
;MGKITNEQIHKAFEVGKKIYLNQISLNEGTESLTNMGMKKSSGLDYIYAYSNLIQGKLFTRTINSYGTEYYLERIYNENETNGLKTALLFLYQHIEYYEKTSGAAVKTGRKIYQKFYDLVKDDFGETVFPNEVDADQKYSEGKTRQVTVNSNERNQLARQECIEHFGLICQVCDPIGSFSEKQHKNQVNKTQGV
;
A
#
# COMPACT_ATOMS: atom_id res chain seq x y z
N MET A 1 -4.17 20.59 -24.28
CA MET A 1 -3.41 19.37 -23.91
C MET A 1 -4.00 18.22 -24.72
N GLY A 2 -3.20 17.49 -25.49
CA GLY A 2 -3.69 16.29 -26.18
C GLY A 2 -4.08 15.23 -25.16
N LYS A 3 -5.24 14.59 -25.33
CA LYS A 3 -5.61 13.44 -24.51
C LYS A 3 -4.66 12.29 -24.86
N ILE A 4 -4.06 11.68 -23.82
CA ILE A 4 -3.28 10.45 -23.98
C ILE A 4 -4.24 9.36 -24.46
N THR A 5 -3.89 8.65 -25.52
CA THR A 5 -4.73 7.61 -26.12
C THR A 5 -4.62 6.30 -25.33
N ASN A 6 -5.64 5.45 -25.43
CA ASN A 6 -5.62 4.13 -24.78
C ASN A 6 -4.44 3.27 -25.28
N GLU A 7 -4.12 3.37 -26.57
CA GLU A 7 -2.97 2.68 -27.17
C GLU A 7 -1.63 3.12 -26.55
N GLN A 8 -1.44 4.43 -26.31
CA GLN A 8 -0.26 4.95 -25.63
C GLN A 8 -0.16 4.42 -24.20
N ILE A 9 -1.29 4.33 -23.49
CA ILE A 9 -1.38 3.79 -22.12
C ILE A 9 -0.99 2.32 -22.10
N HIS A 10 -1.52 1.53 -23.04
CA HIS A 10 -1.21 0.12 -23.18
C HIS A 10 0.28 -0.10 -23.48
N LYS A 11 0.85 0.70 -24.39
CA LYS A 11 2.28 0.67 -24.67
C LYS A 11 3.11 1.04 -23.44
N ALA A 12 2.70 2.05 -22.69
CA ALA A 12 3.42 2.51 -21.50
C ALA A 12 3.43 1.45 -20.39
N PHE A 13 2.39 0.63 -20.26
CA PHE A 13 2.38 -0.54 -19.38
C PHE A 13 3.49 -1.51 -19.76
N GLU A 14 3.53 -1.92 -21.03
CA GLU A 14 4.52 -2.88 -21.54
C GLU A 14 5.95 -2.34 -21.42
N VAL A 15 6.15 -1.05 -21.70
CA VAL A 15 7.44 -0.38 -21.52
C VAL A 15 7.84 -0.35 -20.05
N GLY A 16 6.93 0.03 -19.15
CA GLY A 16 7.17 0.03 -17.70
C GLY A 16 7.56 -1.35 -17.17
N LYS A 17 6.87 -2.40 -17.65
CA LYS A 17 7.20 -3.79 -17.35
C LYS A 17 8.60 -4.19 -17.82
N LYS A 18 8.95 -3.88 -19.07
CA LYS A 18 10.28 -4.19 -19.62
C LYS A 18 11.40 -3.47 -18.87
N ILE A 19 11.19 -2.21 -18.47
CA ILE A 19 12.15 -1.47 -17.65
C ILE A 19 12.28 -2.10 -16.26
N TYR A 20 11.17 -2.45 -15.62
CA TYR A 20 11.18 -3.11 -14.31
C TYR A 20 11.93 -4.46 -14.34
N LEU A 21 11.83 -5.19 -15.45
CA LEU A 21 12.55 -6.44 -15.69
C LEU A 21 13.97 -6.23 -16.23
N ASN A 22 14.49 -5.00 -16.25
CA ASN A 22 15.81 -4.63 -16.77
C ASN A 22 16.07 -5.06 -18.24
N GLN A 23 15.02 -5.18 -19.05
CA GLN A 23 15.13 -5.60 -20.45
C GLN A 23 15.45 -4.44 -21.40
N ILE A 24 15.06 -3.22 -21.03
CA ILE A 24 15.33 -1.98 -21.76
C ILE A 24 15.66 -0.86 -20.77
N SER A 25 16.38 0.17 -21.22
CA SER A 25 16.65 1.36 -20.42
C SER A 25 15.46 2.31 -20.33
N LEU A 26 15.47 3.17 -19.32
CA LEU A 26 14.47 4.24 -19.15
C LEU A 26 14.45 5.19 -20.36
N ASN A 27 15.62 5.49 -20.94
CA ASN A 27 15.74 6.37 -22.09
C ASN A 27 15.07 5.75 -23.32
N GLU A 28 15.40 4.51 -23.65
CA GLU A 28 14.79 3.78 -24.78
C GLU A 28 13.27 3.66 -24.62
N GLY A 29 12.80 3.32 -23.43
CA GLY A 29 11.37 3.23 -23.15
C GLY A 29 10.65 4.57 -23.30
N THR A 30 11.24 5.63 -22.78
CA THR A 30 10.67 6.99 -22.87
C THR A 30 10.65 7.50 -24.32
N GLU A 31 11.69 7.21 -25.09
CA GLU A 31 11.78 7.54 -26.51
C GLU A 31 10.71 6.80 -27.31
N SER A 32 10.51 5.49 -27.05
CA SER A 32 9.43 4.71 -27.69
C SER A 32 8.05 5.33 -27.47
N LEU A 33 7.76 5.88 -26.29
CA LEU A 33 6.47 6.54 -26.02
C LEU A 33 6.39 7.92 -26.67
N THR A 34 7.50 8.65 -26.69
CA THR A 34 7.59 9.97 -27.34
C THR A 34 7.38 9.87 -28.84
N ASN A 35 7.90 8.82 -29.47
CA ASN A 35 7.70 8.54 -30.90
C ASN A 35 6.23 8.24 -31.25
N MET A 36 5.42 7.80 -30.28
CA MET A 36 3.97 7.64 -30.44
C MET A 36 3.19 8.95 -30.16
N GLY A 37 3.88 10.08 -29.99
CA GLY A 37 3.27 11.38 -29.71
C GLY A 37 2.93 11.62 -28.24
N MET A 38 3.41 10.79 -27.32
CA MET A 38 3.22 11.00 -25.88
C MET A 38 4.20 12.06 -25.37
N LYS A 39 3.76 12.99 -24.53
CA LYS A 39 4.67 13.92 -23.87
C LYS A 39 5.65 13.15 -22.98
N LYS A 40 6.94 13.45 -23.08
CA LYS A 40 8.00 12.82 -22.27
C LYS A 40 7.67 12.72 -20.78
N SER A 41 7.17 13.80 -20.16
CA SER A 41 6.79 13.81 -18.74
C SER A 41 5.66 12.83 -18.44
N SER A 42 4.64 12.78 -19.31
CA SER A 42 3.53 11.85 -19.15
C SER A 42 3.98 10.41 -19.38
N GLY A 43 4.86 10.16 -20.35
CA GLY A 43 5.47 8.84 -20.54
C GLY A 43 6.18 8.35 -19.28
N LEU A 44 6.98 9.22 -18.65
CA LEU A 44 7.63 8.90 -17.37
C LEU A 44 6.61 8.60 -16.26
N ASP A 45 5.57 9.43 -16.10
CA ASP A 45 4.53 9.20 -15.08
C ASP A 45 3.87 7.80 -15.26
N TYR A 46 3.60 7.37 -16.51
CA TYR A 46 3.04 6.05 -16.80
C TYR A 46 4.04 4.89 -16.64
N ILE A 47 5.31 5.11 -16.96
CA ILE A 47 6.37 4.11 -16.73
C ILE A 47 6.52 3.86 -15.23
N TYR A 48 6.64 4.92 -14.43
CA TYR A 48 6.81 4.81 -12.98
C TYR A 48 5.55 4.28 -12.28
N ALA A 49 4.36 4.53 -12.84
CA ALA A 49 3.13 3.95 -12.32
C ALA A 49 3.21 2.41 -12.26
N TYR A 50 3.80 1.76 -13.27
CA TYR A 50 3.99 0.31 -13.26
C TYR A 50 4.85 -0.13 -12.08
N SER A 51 6.05 0.45 -11.92
CA SER A 51 6.96 0.09 -10.83
C SER A 51 6.35 0.32 -9.45
N ASN A 52 5.55 1.37 -9.31
CA ASN A 52 4.89 1.72 -8.04
C ASN A 52 3.76 0.76 -7.70
N LEU A 53 2.98 0.32 -8.68
CA LEU A 53 1.93 -0.67 -8.51
C LEU A 53 2.50 -2.03 -8.11
N ILE A 54 3.60 -2.46 -8.73
CA ILE A 54 4.27 -3.72 -8.39
C ILE A 54 4.95 -3.67 -7.01
N GLN A 55 5.43 -2.50 -6.58
CA GLN A 55 6.14 -2.33 -5.29
C GLN A 55 5.25 -1.80 -4.16
N GLY A 56 4.00 -1.40 -4.41
CA GLY A 56 3.11 -0.85 -3.38
C GLY A 56 3.59 0.48 -2.77
N LYS A 57 4.35 1.31 -3.51
CA LYS A 57 5.02 2.52 -2.99
C LYS A 57 4.23 3.80 -3.24
N LEU A 58 3.98 4.59 -2.20
CA LEU A 58 3.34 5.91 -2.29
C LEU A 58 4.02 6.83 -3.32
N PHE A 59 3.23 7.38 -4.24
CA PHE A 59 3.66 8.44 -5.15
C PHE A 59 2.63 9.55 -5.28
N THR A 60 3.12 10.79 -5.42
CA THR A 60 2.30 12.01 -5.54
C THR A 60 1.82 12.27 -6.97
N ARG A 61 2.41 11.63 -7.97
CA ARG A 61 1.93 11.70 -9.37
C ARG A 61 1.24 10.42 -9.75
N THR A 62 0.08 10.57 -10.36
CA THR A 62 -0.75 9.46 -10.83
C THR A 62 -1.08 9.61 -12.30
N ILE A 63 -1.48 8.49 -12.88
CA ILE A 63 -2.01 8.39 -14.24
C ILE A 63 -3.52 8.60 -14.22
N ASN A 64 -4.12 8.73 -15.40
CA ASN A 64 -5.56 8.88 -15.47
C ASN A 64 -6.29 7.60 -15.01
N SER A 65 -7.58 7.76 -14.68
CA SER A 65 -8.40 6.67 -14.11
C SER A 65 -8.45 5.43 -14.99
N TYR A 66 -8.53 5.61 -16.33
CA TYR A 66 -8.49 4.50 -17.28
C TYR A 66 -7.16 3.74 -17.21
N GLY A 67 -6.03 4.46 -17.14
CA GLY A 67 -4.71 3.86 -17.00
C GLY A 67 -4.56 3.08 -15.70
N THR A 68 -5.02 3.63 -14.58
CA THR A 68 -5.03 2.91 -13.30
C THR A 68 -5.83 1.61 -13.39
N GLU A 69 -7.04 1.68 -13.93
CA GLU A 69 -7.91 0.51 -14.08
C GLU A 69 -7.30 -0.55 -15.02
N TYR A 70 -6.78 -0.14 -16.18
CA TYR A 70 -6.11 -1.04 -17.13
C TYR A 70 -4.89 -1.72 -16.50
N TYR A 71 -4.07 -0.98 -15.75
CA TYR A 71 -2.88 -1.56 -15.11
C TYR A 71 -3.26 -2.58 -14.04
N LEU A 72 -4.27 -2.28 -13.21
CA LEU A 72 -4.76 -3.21 -12.19
C LEU A 72 -5.32 -4.50 -12.80
N GLU A 73 -6.11 -4.38 -13.88
CA GLU A 73 -6.65 -5.52 -14.61
C GLU A 73 -5.54 -6.39 -15.22
N ARG A 74 -4.54 -5.77 -15.86
CA ARG A 74 -3.40 -6.49 -16.45
C ARG A 74 -2.55 -7.16 -15.36
N ILE A 75 -2.27 -6.49 -14.25
CA ILE A 75 -1.50 -7.07 -13.13
C ILE A 75 -2.24 -8.27 -12.53
N TYR A 76 -3.56 -8.17 -12.34
CA TYR A 76 -4.36 -9.27 -11.85
C TYR A 76 -4.33 -10.49 -12.78
N ASN A 77 -4.45 -10.26 -14.09
CA ASN A 77 -4.41 -11.32 -15.10
C ASN A 77 -3.02 -11.96 -15.24
N GLU A 78 -1.94 -11.28 -14.86
CA GLU A 78 -0.56 -11.77 -15.03
C GLU A 78 0.08 -12.34 -13.76
N ASN A 79 -0.16 -11.73 -12.59
CA ASN A 79 0.56 -12.01 -11.34
C ASN A 79 -0.33 -12.55 -10.21
N GLU A 80 -1.52 -13.04 -10.57
CA GLU A 80 -2.50 -13.62 -9.66
C GLU A 80 -2.89 -12.65 -8.52
N THR A 81 -3.42 -13.15 -7.40
CA THR A 81 -4.02 -12.32 -6.35
C THR A 81 -3.02 -11.47 -5.59
N ASN A 82 -1.77 -11.93 -5.40
CA ASN A 82 -0.73 -11.19 -4.68
C ASN A 82 -0.33 -9.89 -5.41
N GLY A 83 -0.17 -9.93 -6.74
CA GLY A 83 0.14 -8.73 -7.52
C GLY A 83 -0.95 -7.67 -7.39
N LEU A 84 -2.22 -8.10 -7.40
CA LEU A 84 -3.35 -7.20 -7.25
C LEU A 84 -3.41 -6.58 -5.84
N LYS A 85 -3.15 -7.35 -4.77
CA LYS A 85 -3.11 -6.82 -3.40
C LYS A 85 -2.10 -5.69 -3.23
N THR A 86 -0.88 -5.89 -3.74
CA THR A 86 0.18 -4.87 -3.70
C THR A 86 -0.21 -3.61 -4.48
N ALA A 87 -0.82 -3.79 -5.64
CA ALA A 87 -1.29 -2.68 -6.47
C ALA A 87 -2.47 -1.93 -5.84
N LEU A 88 -3.36 -2.63 -5.13
CA LEU A 88 -4.45 -2.03 -4.35
C LEU A 88 -3.92 -1.23 -3.15
N LEU A 89 -2.86 -1.70 -2.48
CA LEU A 89 -2.21 -0.97 -1.40
C LEU A 89 -1.64 0.37 -1.91
N PHE A 90 -1.01 0.37 -3.08
CA PHE A 90 -0.58 1.60 -3.76
C PHE A 90 -1.76 2.56 -3.98
N LEU A 91 -2.84 2.07 -4.60
CA LEU A 91 -3.98 2.91 -4.95
C LEU A 91 -4.64 3.51 -3.70
N TYR A 92 -4.76 2.71 -2.64
CA TYR A 92 -5.28 3.16 -1.35
C TYR A 92 -4.44 4.31 -0.76
N GLN A 93 -3.11 4.12 -0.68
CA GLN A 93 -2.19 5.15 -0.15
C GLN A 93 -2.25 6.44 -0.98
N HIS A 94 -2.34 6.31 -2.30
CA HIS A 94 -2.45 7.46 -3.20
C HIS A 94 -3.75 8.24 -2.97
N ILE A 95 -4.88 7.55 -2.81
CA ILE A 95 -6.17 8.17 -2.50
C ILE A 95 -6.10 8.91 -1.16
N GLU A 96 -5.62 8.26 -0.10
CA GLU A 96 -5.51 8.90 1.22
C GLU A 96 -4.65 10.16 1.19
N TYR A 97 -3.50 10.10 0.51
CA TYR A 97 -2.61 11.26 0.36
C TYR A 97 -3.32 12.43 -0.33
N TYR A 98 -4.04 12.18 -1.42
CA TYR A 98 -4.75 13.21 -2.17
C TYR A 98 -5.95 13.77 -1.43
N GLU A 99 -6.75 12.93 -0.76
CA GLU A 99 -7.88 13.39 0.05
C GLU A 99 -7.40 14.26 1.21
N LYS A 100 -6.29 13.87 1.86
CA LYS A 100 -5.67 14.67 2.91
C LYS A 100 -5.13 16.00 2.41
N THR A 101 -4.48 16.01 1.25
CA THR A 101 -3.80 17.21 0.72
C THR A 101 -4.78 18.19 0.08
N SER A 102 -5.79 17.69 -0.61
CA SER A 102 -6.78 18.52 -1.32
C SER A 102 -8.01 18.87 -0.49
N GLY A 103 -8.31 18.09 0.56
CA GLY A 103 -9.56 18.18 1.33
C GLY A 103 -10.80 17.69 0.57
N ALA A 104 -10.64 17.15 -0.65
CA ALA A 104 -11.73 16.66 -1.48
C ALA A 104 -11.67 15.14 -1.66
N ALA A 105 -12.84 14.50 -1.68
CA ALA A 105 -12.94 13.06 -1.87
C ALA A 105 -12.57 12.62 -3.31
N VAL A 106 -11.72 11.60 -3.44
CA VAL A 106 -11.29 11.05 -4.72
C VAL A 106 -12.23 9.93 -5.15
N LYS A 107 -13.47 10.31 -5.49
CA LYS A 107 -14.59 9.38 -5.75
C LYS A 107 -14.28 8.31 -6.79
N THR A 108 -13.67 8.68 -7.92
CA THR A 108 -13.33 7.74 -9.00
C THR A 108 -12.26 6.74 -8.55
N GLY A 109 -11.24 7.21 -7.81
CA GLY A 109 -10.21 6.33 -7.26
C GLY A 109 -10.81 5.32 -6.27
N ARG A 110 -11.68 5.77 -5.36
CA ARG A 110 -12.40 4.89 -4.42
C ARG A 110 -13.24 3.82 -5.14
N LYS A 111 -13.94 4.19 -6.23
CA LYS A 111 -14.71 3.23 -7.03
C LYS A 111 -13.83 2.16 -7.69
N ILE A 112 -12.70 2.57 -8.28
CA ILE A 112 -11.75 1.63 -8.89
C ILE A 112 -11.18 0.70 -7.81
N TYR A 113 -10.76 1.26 -6.67
CA TYR A 113 -10.27 0.47 -5.54
C TYR A 113 -11.29 -0.58 -5.11
N GLN A 114 -12.54 -0.20 -4.87
CA GLN A 114 -13.58 -1.13 -4.43
C GLN A 114 -13.80 -2.26 -5.44
N LYS A 115 -13.90 -1.92 -6.74
CA LYS A 115 -14.08 -2.90 -7.82
C LYS A 115 -13.04 -4.03 -7.77
N PHE A 116 -11.77 -3.68 -7.59
CA PHE A 116 -10.70 -4.67 -7.56
C PHE A 116 -10.53 -5.33 -6.19
N TYR A 117 -10.80 -4.60 -5.10
CA TYR A 117 -10.79 -5.15 -3.75
C TYR A 117 -11.80 -6.29 -3.61
N ASP A 118 -13.01 -6.13 -4.16
CA ASP A 118 -14.05 -7.15 -4.12
C ASP A 118 -13.64 -8.48 -4.80
N LEU A 119 -12.66 -8.46 -5.70
CA LEU A 119 -12.13 -9.66 -6.38
C LEU A 119 -11.13 -10.45 -5.53
N VAL A 120 -10.50 -9.82 -4.54
CA VAL A 120 -9.43 -10.42 -3.73
C VAL A 120 -9.72 -10.38 -2.23
N LYS A 121 -10.88 -9.87 -1.83
CA LYS A 121 -11.30 -9.72 -0.43
C LYS A 121 -11.23 -11.04 0.37
N ASP A 122 -11.54 -12.17 -0.27
CA ASP A 122 -11.54 -13.48 0.40
C ASP A 122 -10.11 -14.04 0.55
N ASP A 123 -9.20 -13.60 -0.34
CA ASP A 123 -7.79 -13.95 -0.33
C ASP A 123 -6.98 -13.05 0.62
N PHE A 124 -7.49 -11.87 0.99
CA PHE A 124 -6.98 -11.03 2.08
C PHE A 124 -7.29 -11.72 3.42
N GLY A 125 -6.67 -12.88 3.66
CA GLY A 125 -6.90 -13.66 4.87
C GLY A 125 -6.82 -12.78 6.11
N GLU A 126 -7.99 -12.57 6.74
CA GLU A 126 -8.21 -11.82 7.98
C GLU A 126 -7.28 -10.60 8.18
N THR A 127 -7.04 -9.82 7.13
CA THR A 127 -6.31 -8.56 7.29
C THR A 127 -7.26 -7.55 7.88
N VAL A 128 -7.31 -7.49 9.21
CA VAL A 128 -7.89 -6.36 9.94
C VAL A 128 -7.17 -5.11 9.46
N PHE A 129 -7.83 -4.31 8.62
CA PHE A 129 -7.31 -3.00 8.30
C PHE A 129 -7.24 -2.22 9.62
N PRO A 130 -6.14 -1.55 9.96
CA PRO A 130 -5.99 -0.92 11.28
C PRO A 130 -6.97 0.22 11.57
N ASN A 131 -7.84 0.57 10.62
CA ASN A 131 -8.96 1.49 10.81
C ASN A 131 -10.32 0.76 11.00
N GLU A 132 -10.37 -0.55 10.89
CA GLU A 132 -11.55 -1.40 11.07
C GLU A 132 -11.46 -2.08 12.44
N VAL A 133 -11.85 -1.33 13.49
CA VAL A 133 -12.23 -1.91 14.77
C VAL A 133 -13.75 -1.89 14.84
N ASP A 134 -14.36 -3.04 15.07
CA ASP A 134 -15.80 -3.13 15.29
C ASP A 134 -16.16 -2.31 16.54
N ALA A 135 -16.98 -1.28 16.35
CA ALA A 135 -17.30 -0.31 17.40
C ALA A 135 -18.03 -0.96 18.59
N ASP A 136 -18.69 -2.09 18.35
CA ASP A 136 -19.49 -2.80 19.35
C ASP A 136 -18.72 -3.90 20.09
N GLN A 137 -17.47 -4.18 19.71
CA GLN A 137 -16.66 -5.20 20.39
C GLN A 137 -16.02 -4.65 21.67
N LYS A 138 -16.56 -5.06 22.82
CA LYS A 138 -15.97 -4.78 24.13
C LYS A 138 -14.81 -5.73 24.40
N TYR A 139 -13.60 -5.22 24.28
CA TYR A 139 -12.39 -5.93 24.73
C TYR A 139 -12.29 -5.85 26.27
N SER A 140 -11.88 -6.95 26.89
CA SER A 140 -11.72 -7.05 28.35
C SER A 140 -10.57 -6.20 28.88
N GLU A 141 -9.58 -5.88 28.03
CA GLU A 141 -8.47 -4.97 28.33
C GLU A 141 -8.67 -3.59 27.70
N GLY A 142 -9.30 -2.68 28.45
CA GLY A 142 -9.14 -1.24 28.28
C GLY A 142 -10.04 -0.53 27.26
N LYS A 143 -10.03 0.81 27.33
CA LYS A 143 -10.74 1.69 26.37
C LYS A 143 -9.98 1.71 25.04
N THR A 144 -10.66 1.35 23.96
CA THR A 144 -10.14 1.52 22.59
C THR A 144 -9.76 2.99 22.35
N ARG A 145 -8.53 3.23 21.91
CA ARG A 145 -8.06 4.56 21.48
C ARG A 145 -7.49 4.44 20.08
N GLN A 146 -7.97 5.28 19.17
CA GLN A 146 -7.36 5.41 17.85
C GLN A 146 -6.04 6.16 17.98
N VAL A 147 -4.98 5.61 17.39
CA VAL A 147 -3.65 6.22 17.33
C VAL A 147 -3.32 6.47 15.86
N THR A 148 -2.81 7.67 15.55
CA THR A 148 -2.41 7.99 14.18
C THR A 148 -1.00 7.46 13.95
N VAL A 149 -0.88 6.33 13.27
CA VAL A 149 0.40 5.77 12.81
C VAL A 149 0.71 6.25 11.40
N ASN A 150 1.98 6.53 11.13
CA ASN A 150 2.41 6.97 9.80
C ASN A 150 2.29 5.81 8.79
N SER A 151 2.16 6.14 7.50
CA SER A 151 1.97 5.15 6.44
C SER A 151 3.17 4.18 6.28
N ASN A 152 4.36 4.56 6.75
CA ASN A 152 5.57 3.72 6.68
C ASN A 152 5.53 2.57 7.69
N GLU A 153 5.05 2.80 8.92
CA GLU A 153 4.92 1.76 9.95
C GLU A 153 3.90 0.67 9.57
N ARG A 154 2.97 0.99 8.65
CA ARG A 154 1.95 0.06 8.13
C ARG A 154 2.28 -0.52 6.76
N ASN A 155 3.44 -0.21 6.19
CA ASN A 155 3.86 -0.79 4.93
C ASN A 155 4.37 -2.22 5.17
N GLN A 156 3.72 -3.21 4.56
CA GLN A 156 4.09 -4.63 4.73
C GLN A 156 5.51 -4.94 4.25
N LEU A 157 5.99 -4.24 3.22
CA LEU A 157 7.38 -4.36 2.76
C LEU A 157 8.34 -3.70 3.74
N ALA A 158 8.04 -2.50 4.24
CA ALA A 158 8.87 -1.86 5.26
C ALA A 158 8.91 -2.69 6.56
N ARG A 159 7.79 -3.31 6.92
CA ARG A 159 7.72 -4.27 8.01
C ARG A 159 8.61 -5.49 7.72
N GLN A 160 8.59 -6.02 6.50
CA GLN A 160 9.39 -7.17 6.12
C GLN A 160 10.89 -6.83 6.09
N GLU A 161 11.28 -5.69 5.52
CA GLU A 161 12.65 -5.15 5.59
C GLU A 161 13.09 -4.93 7.05
N CYS A 162 12.21 -4.40 7.91
CA CYS A 162 12.48 -4.27 9.34
C CYS A 162 12.66 -5.64 10.03
N ILE A 163 11.85 -6.65 9.69
CA ILE A 163 11.98 -8.01 10.24
C ILE A 163 13.28 -8.65 9.74
N GLU A 164 13.68 -8.43 8.48
CA GLU A 164 14.95 -8.91 7.95
C GLU A 164 16.14 -8.24 8.64
N HIS A 165 16.06 -6.95 8.93
CA HIS A 165 17.14 -6.20 9.55
C HIS A 165 17.24 -6.39 11.07
N PHE A 166 16.10 -6.41 11.78
CA PHE A 166 16.03 -6.42 13.24
C PHE A 166 15.52 -7.75 13.85
N GLY A 167 15.04 -8.68 13.02
CA GLY A 167 14.43 -9.93 13.47
C GLY A 167 13.05 -9.75 14.11
N LEU A 168 12.55 -10.83 14.72
CA LEU A 168 11.28 -10.86 15.46
C LEU A 168 11.46 -10.65 16.97
N ILE A 169 12.65 -10.22 17.38
CA ILE A 169 13.02 -10.09 18.79
C ILE A 169 12.80 -8.64 19.22
N CYS A 170 12.05 -8.46 20.31
CA CYS A 170 11.82 -7.14 20.89
C CYS A 170 13.15 -6.53 21.34
N GLN A 171 13.61 -5.48 20.65
CA GLN A 171 14.87 -4.79 20.96
C GLN A 171 14.85 -4.03 22.31
N VAL A 172 13.67 -3.91 22.92
CA VAL A 172 13.45 -3.31 24.25
C VAL A 172 13.38 -4.38 25.33
N CYS A 173 13.06 -5.61 24.96
CA CYS A 173 12.71 -6.68 25.87
C CYS A 173 13.12 -8.02 25.25
N ASP A 174 14.25 -8.59 25.68
CA ASP A 174 14.64 -9.94 25.24
C ASP A 174 13.48 -10.93 25.46
N PRO A 175 13.33 -11.94 24.58
CA PRO A 175 12.10 -12.71 24.48
C PRO A 175 11.91 -13.57 25.74
N ILE A 176 11.03 -13.14 26.64
CA ILE A 176 10.53 -13.99 27.72
C ILE A 176 9.52 -14.98 27.12
N GLY A 177 10.06 -16.04 26.51
CA GLY A 177 9.30 -17.24 26.20
C GLY A 177 9.20 -18.14 27.44
N SER A 178 8.22 -17.92 28.30
CA SER A 178 7.47 -18.96 29.04
C SER A 178 6.48 -18.30 29.99
N PHE A 179 5.25 -18.21 29.52
CA PHE A 179 4.07 -18.00 30.35
C PHE A 179 3.99 -19.18 31.34
N SER A 180 4.49 -18.99 32.56
CA SER A 180 4.23 -19.89 33.68
C SER A 180 3.62 -19.08 34.81
N GLU A 181 2.44 -19.53 35.24
CA GLU A 181 1.62 -18.95 36.28
C GLU A 181 2.45 -18.57 37.51
N LYS A 182 2.59 -17.26 37.78
CA LYS A 182 2.95 -16.79 39.11
C LYS A 182 1.91 -15.80 39.57
N GLN A 183 0.97 -16.37 40.33
CA GLN A 183 -0.07 -15.72 41.11
C GLN A 183 0.42 -14.39 41.72
N HIS A 184 -0.28 -13.32 41.40
CA HIS A 184 -0.15 -12.01 42.03
C HIS A 184 -0.37 -12.13 43.55
N LYS A 185 0.70 -12.05 44.35
CA LYS A 185 0.57 -11.60 45.74
C LYS A 185 0.65 -10.08 45.77
N ASN A 186 -0.54 -9.49 45.85
CA ASN A 186 -0.75 -8.12 46.31
C ASN A 186 0.03 -7.86 47.60
N GLN A 187 0.90 -6.85 47.61
CA GLN A 187 1.13 -6.06 48.81
C GLN A 187 0.98 -4.58 48.46
N VAL A 188 -0.15 -4.06 48.92
CA VAL A 188 -0.52 -2.66 49.00
C VAL A 188 0.37 -2.01 50.05
N ASN A 189 1.28 -1.11 49.65
CA ASN A 189 1.93 -0.23 50.61
C ASN A 189 1.02 0.97 50.87
N LYS A 190 0.40 0.96 52.05
CA LYS A 190 -0.31 2.09 52.65
C LYS A 190 0.67 3.20 53.04
N THR A 191 0.13 4.40 52.92
CA THR A 191 0.64 5.72 53.29
C THR A 191 1.00 5.92 54.77
N GLN A 192 1.90 6.90 54.96
CA GLN A 192 1.99 7.93 56.02
C GLN A 192 2.71 7.66 57.34
N GLY A 193 3.60 8.62 57.69
CA GLY A 193 3.56 9.29 59.00
C GLY A 193 4.89 9.39 59.75
N VAL A 194 5.48 10.60 59.75
CA VAL A 194 6.09 11.21 60.95
C VAL A 194 5.57 12.63 61.04
#